data_AF-A0A5B9MMS3-F1
#
_entry.id   AF-A0A5B9MMS3-F1
#
_cell.length_a   1.000
_cell.length_b   1.000
_cell.length_c   1.000
_cell.angle_alpha   90.00
_cell.angle_beta   90.00
_cell.angle_gamma   90.00
#
_symmetry.space_group_name_H-M   'P 1'
#
loop_
_entity.id
_entity.type
_entity.pdbx_description
1 polymer ?
#
loop_
_entity_poly.entity_id
_entity_poly.type
_entity_poly.pdbx_seq_one_letter_code
_entity_poly.pdbx_strand_id
1 'polypeptide(L)' 'MDQKIVKKLERDFQKAIAQVIMEMGLKRLPLLPSHQTMHLMAKAAVTVYETAVENSRRDD' A
#
# COMPACT_ATOMS: atom_id res chain seq x y z
N MET A 1 6.89 7.49 12.48
CA MET A 1 7.49 8.00 11.22
C MET A 1 7.05 9.45 10.98
N ASP A 2 7.78 10.28 10.22
CA ASP A 2 7.33 11.64 9.88
C ASP A 2 6.15 11.62 8.89
N GLN A 3 5.13 12.46 9.09
CA GLN A 3 3.92 12.47 8.27
C GLN A 3 4.15 12.76 6.78
N LYS A 4 5.18 13.53 6.42
CA LYS A 4 5.56 13.77 5.02
C LYS A 4 6.04 12.49 4.37
N ILE A 5 6.75 11.65 5.12
CA ILE A 5 7.24 10.34 4.65
C ILE A 5 6.07 9.37 4.52
N VAL A 6 5.17 9.31 5.51
CA VAL A 6 3.93 8.50 5.45
C VAL A 6 3.14 8.83 4.19
N LYS A 7 2.86 10.12 3.93
CA LYS A 7 2.15 10.57 2.71
C LYS A 7 2.89 10.22 1.42
N LYS A 8 4.23 10.17 1.44
CA LYS A 8 5.01 9.75 0.27
C LYS A 8 4.84 8.26 0.05
N LEU A 9 5.00 7.45 1.09
CA LEU A 9 4.79 6.01 1.02
C LEU A 9 3.37 5.67 0.57
N GLU A 10 2.33 6.29 1.13
CA GLU A 10 0.93 6.07 0.71
C GLU A 10 0.76 6.25 -0.81
N ARG A 11 1.37 7.29 -1.39
CA ARG A 11 1.33 7.51 -2.85
C ARG A 11 2.08 6.45 -3.63
N ASP A 12 3.26 6.05 -3.15
CA ASP A 12 4.09 5.07 -3.83
C ASP A 12 3.46 3.67 -3.77
N PHE A 13 2.92 3.27 -2.61
CA PHE A 13 2.12 2.04 -2.46
C PHE A 13 0.86 2.06 -3.30
N GLN A 14 0.13 3.19 -3.35
CA GLN A 14 -1.07 3.29 -4.18
C GLN A 14 -0.74 3.10 -5.67
N LYS A 15 0.36 3.66 -6.16
CA LYS A 15 0.84 3.44 -7.54
C LYS A 15 1.20 1.97 -7.79
N ALA A 16 1.93 1.35 -6.87
CA ALA A 16 2.32 -0.05 -6.98
C ALA A 16 1.10 -0.99 -7.00
N ILE A 17 0.12 -0.76 -6.12
CA ILE A 17 -1.14 -1.50 -6.08
C ILE A 17 -1.89 -1.34 -7.41
N ALA A 18 -2.02 -0.11 -7.92
CA ALA A 18 -2.68 0.13 -9.19
C ALA A 18 -1.98 -0.60 -10.35
N GLN A 19 -0.65 -0.60 -10.38
CA GLN A 19 0.13 -1.30 -11.39
C GLN A 19 -0.16 -2.82 -11.36
N VAL A 20 -0.08 -3.46 -10.19
CA VAL A 20 -0.35 -4.89 -10.04
C VAL A 20 -1.77 -5.25 -10.47
N ILE A 21 -2.75 -4.43 -10.11
CA ILE A 21 -4.15 -4.64 -10.51
C ILE A 21 -4.33 -4.52 -12.03
N MET A 22 -3.67 -3.55 -12.66
CA MET A 22 -3.68 -3.41 -14.12
C MET A 22 -3.04 -4.60 -14.83
N GLU A 23 -1.91 -5.11 -14.30
CA GLU A 23 -1.22 -6.27 -14.84
C GLU A 23 -2.02 -7.58 -14.68
N MET A 24 -2.73 -7.74 -13.55
CA MET A 24 -3.63 -8.87 -13.35
C MET A 24 -4.83 -8.84 -14.31
N GLY A 25 -5.40 -7.65 -14.51
CA GLY A 25 -6.56 -7.40 -15.36
C GLY A 25 -7.81 -8.21 -14.97
N LEU A 26 -8.89 -8.04 -15.75
CA LEU A 26 -10.14 -8.77 -15.54
C LEU A 26 -10.03 -10.28 -15.79
N LYS A 27 -8.91 -10.76 -16.35
CA LYS A 27 -8.66 -12.19 -16.56
C LYS A 27 -8.34 -12.91 -15.25
N ARG A 28 -7.78 -12.22 -14.26
CA ARG A 28 -7.38 -12.79 -12.97
C ARG A 28 -8.16 -12.20 -11.79
N LEU A 29 -8.78 -11.04 -11.97
CA LEU A 29 -9.62 -10.40 -10.98
C LEU A 29 -11.06 -10.34 -11.51
N PRO A 30 -12.06 -10.87 -10.77
CA PRO A 30 -13.45 -10.81 -11.21
C PRO A 30 -13.96 -9.36 -11.27
N LEU A 31 -13.39 -8.46 -10.46
CA LEU A 31 -13.75 -7.05 -10.36
C LEU A 31 -12.52 -6.19 -10.10
N LEU A 32 -12.53 -4.94 -10.59
CA LEU A 32 -11.49 -3.96 -10.28
C LEU A 32 -11.92 -3.11 -9.07
N PRO A 33 -11.03 -2.90 -8.09
CA PRO A 33 -11.35 -2.03 -6.96
C PRO A 33 -11.42 -0.57 -7.38
N SER A 34 -12.26 0.20 -6.68
CA SER A 34 -12.36 1.64 -6.90
C SER A 34 -11.07 2.37 -6.51
N HIS A 35 -10.91 3.61 -6.97
CA HIS A 35 -9.81 4.47 -6.54
C HIS A 35 -9.77 4.67 -5.02
N GLN A 36 -10.93 4.83 -4.38
CA GLN A 36 -11.03 4.95 -2.91
C GLN A 36 -10.57 3.67 -2.22
N THR A 37 -10.95 2.50 -2.74
CA THR A 37 -10.51 1.20 -2.21
C THR A 37 -8.99 1.05 -2.32
N MET A 38 -8.40 1.36 -3.48
CA MET A 38 -6.93 1.31 -3.66
C MET A 38 -6.20 2.28 -2.72
N HIS A 39 -6.77 3.47 -2.48
CA HIS A 39 -6.21 4.42 -1.51
C HIS A 39 -6.22 3.86 -0.08
N LEU A 40 -7.29 3.18 0.34
CA LEU A 40 -7.35 2.52 1.65
C LEU A 40 -6.37 1.35 1.76
N MET A 41 -6.22 0.56 0.70
CA MET A 41 -5.23 -0.53 0.65
C MET A 41 -3.81 0.01 0.81
N ALA A 42 -3.48 1.13 0.16
CA ALA A 42 -2.17 1.77 0.31
C ALA A 42 -1.91 2.21 1.76
N LYS A 43 -2.92 2.79 2.42
CA LYS A 43 -2.83 3.16 3.84
C LYS A 43 -2.58 1.95 4.73
N ALA A 44 -3.33 0.87 4.53
CA ALA A 44 -3.14 -0.37 5.27
C ALA A 44 -1.73 -0.94 5.06
N ALA A 45 -1.22 -0.94 3.83
CA ALA A 45 0.14 -1.38 3.52
C ALA A 45 1.21 -0.53 4.23
N VAL A 46 1.02 0.79 4.30
CA VAL A 46 1.91 1.69 5.05
C VAL A 46 1.91 1.37 6.53
N THR A 47 0.74 1.16 7.14
CA THR A 47 0.65 0.79 8.57
C THR A 47 1.37 -0.54 8.86
N VAL A 48 1.25 -1.53 7.97
CA VAL A 48 1.98 -2.80 8.11
C VAL A 48 3.49 -2.58 8.01
N TYR A 49 3.94 -1.76 7.06
CA TYR A 49 5.36 -1.42 6.92
C TYR A 49 5.91 -0.69 8.15
N GLU A 50 5.20 0.31 8.66
CA GLU A 50 5.59 1.04 9.88
C GLU A 50 5.72 0.08 11.06
N THR A 51 4.73 -0.80 11.24
CA THR A 51 4.75 -1.83 12.29
C THR A 51 5.95 -2.76 12.15
N ALA A 52 6.26 -3.22 10.93
CA ALA A 52 7.41 -4.09 10.67
C ALA A 52 8.74 -3.39 11.00
N VAL A 53 8.89 -2.12 10.63
CA VAL A 53 10.08 -1.32 10.94
C VAL A 53 10.21 -1.09 12.44
N GLU A 54 9.10 -0.80 13.13
CA GLU A 54 9.10 -0.63 14.59
C GLU A 54 9.49 -1.91 15.32
N ASN A 55 8.98 -3.06 14.89
CA ASN A 55 9.34 -4.36 15.48
C ASN A 55 10.81 -4.71 15.23
N SER A 56 11.31 -4.52 14.00
CA SER A 56 12.73 -4.75 13.69
C SER A 56 13.67 -3.95 14.58
N ARG A 57 13.29 -2.71 14.96
CA ARG A 57 14.10 -1.87 15.86
C ARG A 57 14.04 -2.28 17.33
N ARG A 58 13.08 -3.12 17.71
CA ARG A 58 12.95 -3.66 19.08
C ARG A 58 13.72 -4.97 19.26
N ASP A 59 13.91 -5.70 18.16
CA ASP A 59 14.59 -6.99 18.14
C ASP A 59 16.12 -6.85 17.95
N ASP A 60 16.62 -5.65 17.64
CA ASP A 60 18.03 -5.23 17.59
C ASP A 60 18.48 -4.54 18.89
#